data_AF-A0AA36CD22-F1
#
_entry.id   AF-A0AA36CD22-F1
#
_cell.length_a   1.000
_cell.length_b   1.000
_cell.length_c   1.000
_cell.angle_alpha   90.00
_cell.angle_beta   90.00
_cell.angle_gamma   90.00
#
_symmetry.space_group_name_H-M   'P 1'
#
loop_
_entity.id
_entity.type
_entity.pdbx_description
1 polymer ?
#
loop_
_entity_poly.entity_id
_entity_poly.type
_entity_poly.pdbx_seq_one_letter_code
_entity_poly.pdbx_strand_id
1 'polypeptide(L)'
;SRAIIEDGSRVLVHCVAGVSRSASIVLAYLTKYHCRSLRDAYHLMKMKRPLVRPNLGFWRQLIAFEQNIKETPGSVRLVTRSTTIVPPTKSVPLTRAEAGGIPENRREFAVLEPLG
;
A
#
# COMPACT_ATOMS: atom_id res chain seq x y z
N SER A 1 -24.05 -8.85 2.94
CA SER A 1 -22.86 -8.51 3.75
C SER A 1 -23.18 -7.76 5.04
N ARG A 2 -24.22 -6.90 5.10
CA ARG A 2 -24.65 -6.23 6.36
C ARG A 2 -25.15 -7.19 7.45
N ALA A 3 -25.99 -8.17 7.09
CA ALA A 3 -26.57 -9.13 8.03
C ALA A 3 -25.54 -9.90 8.89
N ILE A 4 -24.38 -10.27 8.33
CA ILE A 4 -23.34 -11.00 9.08
C ILE A 4 -22.75 -10.13 10.22
N ILE A 5 -22.69 -8.81 10.03
CA ILE A 5 -22.11 -7.88 11.01
C ILE A 5 -23.15 -7.51 12.08
N GLU A 6 -24.43 -7.44 11.71
CA GLU A 6 -25.54 -7.04 12.59
C GLU A 6 -25.88 -8.12 13.64
N ASP A 7 -25.71 -9.41 13.31
CA ASP A 7 -26.01 -10.52 14.22
C ASP A 7 -24.88 -10.84 15.23
N GLY A 8 -23.85 -9.99 15.34
CA GLY A 8 -22.70 -10.22 16.23
C GLY A 8 -21.80 -11.40 15.81
N SER A 9 -21.95 -11.89 14.58
CA SER A 9 -21.16 -13.00 14.05
C SER A 9 -19.71 -12.59 13.76
N ARG A 10 -18.78 -13.53 13.89
CA ARG A 10 -17.33 -13.32 13.66
C ARG A 10 -16.92 -13.82 12.29
N VAL A 11 -16.17 -13.02 11.55
CA VAL A 11 -15.68 -13.35 10.20
C VAL A 11 -14.16 -13.50 10.20
N LEU A 12 -13.67 -14.62 9.67
CA LEU A 12 -12.25 -14.84 9.40
C LEU A 12 -11.94 -14.53 7.92
N VAL A 13 -11.04 -13.59 7.66
CA VAL A 13 -10.53 -13.29 6.31
C VAL A 13 -9.09 -13.81 6.20
N HIS A 14 -8.85 -14.79 5.33
CA HIS A 14 -7.53 -15.36 5.14
C HIS A 14 -7.13 -15.47 3.67
N CYS A 15 -5.83 -15.61 3.43
CA CYS A 15 -5.26 -16.06 2.17
C CYS A 15 -4.21 -17.12 2.51
N VAL A 16 -3.29 -17.44 1.59
CA VAL A 16 -2.25 -18.45 1.86
C VAL A 16 -1.32 -18.02 3.02
N ALA A 17 -0.75 -16.81 2.97
CA ALA A 17 0.21 -16.34 3.98
C ALA A 17 -0.35 -15.27 4.94
N GLY A 18 -1.54 -14.75 4.66
CA GLY A 18 -2.11 -13.62 5.42
C GLY A 18 -1.28 -12.32 5.30
N VAL A 19 -0.56 -12.14 4.19
CA VAL A 19 0.38 -11.01 3.97
C VAL A 19 -0.18 -9.95 3.02
N SER A 20 -0.78 -10.37 1.90
CA SER A 20 -1.14 -9.49 0.78
C SER A 20 -2.64 -9.49 0.47
N ARG A 21 -3.19 -10.53 -0.18
CA ARG A 21 -4.62 -10.59 -0.58
C ARG A 21 -5.62 -10.30 0.55
N SER A 22 -5.61 -11.10 1.61
CA SER A 22 -6.52 -10.91 2.75
C SER A 22 -6.28 -9.60 3.47
N ALA A 23 -5.02 -9.18 3.60
CA ALA A 23 -4.65 -7.90 4.19
C ALA A 23 -5.25 -6.72 3.41
N SER A 24 -5.22 -6.76 2.07
CA SER A 24 -5.82 -5.72 1.23
C SER A 24 -7.33 -5.62 1.41
N ILE A 25 -8.04 -6.75 1.50
CA ILE A 25 -9.49 -6.74 1.77
C ILE A 25 -9.80 -6.14 3.14
N VAL A 26 -9.03 -6.52 4.17
CA VAL A 26 -9.21 -5.97 5.52
C VAL A 26 -8.89 -4.46 5.55
N LEU A 27 -7.84 -4.01 4.85
CA LEU A 27 -7.55 -2.58 4.74
C LEU A 27 -8.69 -1.81 4.08
N ALA A 28 -9.22 -2.27 2.95
CA ALA A 28 -10.36 -1.63 2.29
C ALA A 28 -11.58 -1.56 3.23
N TYR A 29 -11.85 -2.64 3.98
CA TYR A 29 -12.93 -2.67 4.96
C TYR A 29 -12.72 -1.65 6.10
N LEU A 30 -11.52 -1.63 6.69
CA LEU A 30 -11.17 -0.67 7.75
C LEU A 30 -11.26 0.77 7.25
N THR A 31 -10.68 1.08 6.09
CA THR A 31 -10.77 2.41 5.47
C THR A 31 -12.23 2.82 5.26
N LYS A 32 -13.10 1.91 4.81
CA LYS A 32 -14.50 2.25 4.55
C LYS A 32 -15.31 2.51 5.82
N TYR A 33 -15.18 1.65 6.83
CA TYR A 33 -16.15 1.61 7.94
C TYR A 33 -15.59 2.02 9.30
N HIS A 34 -14.28 1.95 9.53
CA HIS A 34 -13.68 2.07 10.87
C HIS A 34 -12.64 3.18 11.00
N CYS A 35 -11.97 3.53 9.91
CA CYS A 35 -10.88 4.50 9.91
C CYS A 35 -11.24 5.74 9.08
N ARG A 36 -10.63 6.87 9.45
CA ARG A 36 -10.75 8.12 8.68
C ARG A 36 -9.97 8.04 7.36
N SER A 37 -8.82 7.35 7.38
CA SER A 37 -7.93 7.22 6.23
C SER A 37 -7.34 5.80 6.06
N LEU A 38 -6.83 5.51 4.87
CA LEU A 38 -6.07 4.31 4.55
C LEU A 38 -4.77 4.23 5.35
N ARG A 39 -4.14 5.39 5.62
CA ARG A 39 -2.99 5.49 6.53
C ARG A 39 -3.33 4.96 7.91
N ASP A 40 -4.45 5.40 8.49
CA ASP A 40 -4.86 4.96 9.83
C ASP A 40 -5.22 3.48 9.85
N ALA A 41 -5.95 3.01 8.83
CA ALA A 41 -6.28 1.61 8.65
C ALA A 41 -5.03 0.72 8.59
N TYR A 42 -4.00 1.18 7.87
CA TYR A 42 -2.72 0.47 7.79
C TYR A 42 -1.98 0.43 9.12
N HIS A 43 -1.88 1.54 9.85
CA HIS A 43 -1.24 1.55 11.17
C HIS A 43 -1.96 0.64 12.15
N LEU A 44 -3.29 0.71 12.22
CA LEU A 44 -4.11 -0.16 13.05
C LEU A 44 -3.85 -1.63 12.75
N MET A 45 -3.86 -2.00 11.46
CA MET A 45 -3.64 -3.38 11.07
C MET A 45 -2.19 -3.84 11.33
N LYS A 46 -1.21 -2.97 11.11
CA LYS A 46 0.22 -3.26 11.35
C LYS A 46 0.52 -3.53 12.82
N MET A 47 -0.14 -2.81 13.73
CA MET A 47 -0.03 -3.05 15.18
C MET A 47 -0.50 -4.46 15.57
N LYS A 48 -1.53 -5.00 14.90
CA LYS A 48 -2.06 -6.34 15.17
C LYS A 48 -1.35 -7.44 14.37
N ARG A 49 -0.84 -7.11 13.18
CA ARG A 49 -0.23 -8.05 12.22
C ARG A 49 1.00 -7.39 11.54
N PRO A 50 2.19 -7.47 12.15
CA PRO A 50 3.41 -6.83 11.61
C PRO A 50 3.84 -7.33 10.23
N LEU A 51 3.46 -8.55 9.83
CA LEU A 51 3.82 -9.15 8.54
C LEU A 51 3.01 -8.65 7.34
N VAL A 52 2.01 -7.79 7.57
CA VAL A 52 1.20 -7.20 6.51
C VAL A 52 2.09 -6.48 5.49
N ARG A 53 1.92 -6.87 4.23
CA ARG A 53 2.61 -6.29 3.08
C ARG A 53 1.81 -6.58 1.79
N PRO A 54 0.77 -5.77 1.49
CA PRO A 54 0.15 -5.78 0.18
C PRO A 54 1.19 -5.60 -0.93
N ASN A 55 0.96 -6.22 -2.09
CA ASN A 55 1.80 -5.95 -3.26
C ASN A 55 1.50 -4.55 -3.83
N LEU A 56 2.34 -4.07 -4.75
CA LEU A 56 2.21 -2.74 -5.32
C LEU A 56 0.86 -2.52 -6.03
N GLY A 57 0.38 -3.54 -6.77
CA GLY A 57 -0.91 -3.49 -7.46
C GLY A 57 -2.07 -3.26 -6.49
N PHE A 58 -2.08 -3.96 -5.35
CA PHE A 58 -3.09 -3.75 -4.32
C PHE A 58 -2.95 -2.40 -3.64
N TRP A 59 -1.73 -1.88 -3.44
CA TRP A 59 -1.58 -0.52 -2.93
C TRP A 59 -2.19 0.53 -3.86
N ARG A 60 -1.97 0.43 -5.18
CA ARG A 60 -2.60 1.31 -6.16
C ARG A 60 -4.12 1.25 -6.07
N GLN A 61 -4.67 0.04 -5.98
CA GLN A 61 -6.10 -0.16 -5.84
C GLN A 61 -6.65 0.39 -4.52
N LEU A 62 -5.92 0.24 -3.41
CA LEU A 62 -6.31 0.76 -2.10
C LEU A 62 -6.31 2.29 -2.04
N ILE A 63 -5.32 2.94 -2.66
CA ILE A 63 -5.25 4.41 -2.76
C ILE A 63 -6.42 4.93 -3.59
N ALA A 64 -6.65 4.36 -4.77
CA ALA A 64 -7.80 4.73 -5.60
C ALA A 64 -9.13 4.48 -4.89
N PHE A 65 -9.23 3.37 -4.15
CA PHE A 65 -10.41 3.08 -3.33
C PHE A 65 -10.65 4.15 -2.27
N GLU A 66 -9.63 4.54 -1.49
CA GLU A 66 -9.74 5.62 -0.49
C GLU A 66 -10.22 6.92 -1.12
N GLN A 67 -9.59 7.33 -2.24
CA GLN A 67 -9.96 8.55 -2.96
C GLN A 67 -11.44 8.55 -3.35
N ASN A 68 -11.92 7.42 -3.88
CA ASN A 68 -13.32 7.28 -4.31
C ASN A 68 -14.31 7.25 -3.13
N ILE A 69 -13.98 6.59 -2.03
CA ILE A 69 -14.96 6.38 -0.93
C ILE A 69 -14.92 7.47 0.14
N LYS A 70 -13.83 8.24 0.23
CA LYS A 70 -13.69 9.35 1.17
C LYS A 70 -13.79 10.71 0.48
N GLU A 71 -13.76 10.75 -0.85
CA GLU A 71 -13.71 11.99 -1.64
C GLU A 71 -12.52 12.87 -1.21
N THR A 72 -11.36 12.24 -0.99
CA THR A 72 -10.11 12.91 -0.59
C THR A 72 -9.00 12.66 -1.61
N PRO A 73 -7.90 13.45 -1.62
CA PRO A 73 -6.73 13.18 -2.46
C PRO A 73 -5.99 11.86 -2.15
N GLY A 74 -6.41 11.13 -1.12
CA GLY A 74 -5.71 9.98 -0.54
C GLY A 74 -4.83 10.41 0.65
N SER A 75 -4.50 9.47 1.53
CA SER A 75 -3.68 9.72 2.72
C SER A 75 -2.25 9.21 2.61
N VAL A 76 -1.96 8.44 1.56
CA VAL A 76 -0.66 7.81 1.32
C VAL A 76 -0.34 7.85 -0.16
N ARG A 77 0.96 7.93 -0.48
CA ARG A 77 1.48 7.84 -1.84
C ARG A 77 2.50 6.72 -1.96
N LEU A 78 2.55 6.11 -3.15
CA LEU A 78 3.61 5.18 -3.52
C LEU A 78 4.91 5.92 -3.82
N VAL A 79 5.96 5.60 -3.06
CA VAL A 79 7.31 6.09 -3.30
C VAL A 79 8.19 4.95 -3.81
N THR A 80 8.67 5.08 -5.04
CA THR A 80 9.67 4.17 -5.59
C THR A 80 11.05 4.70 -5.24
N ARG A 81 11.74 4.10 -4.27
CA ARG A 81 13.17 4.37 -4.11
C ARG A 81 13.92 3.63 -5.22
N SER A 82 14.36 4.38 -6.23
CA SER A 82 15.42 3.90 -7.10
C SER A 82 16.69 3.84 -6.26
N THR A 83 17.06 2.66 -5.78
CA THR A 83 18.45 2.42 -5.36
C THR A 83 19.30 2.45 -6.63
N THR A 84 19.60 3.63 -7.13
CA THR A 84 20.83 3.80 -7.89
C THR A 84 21.93 3.62 -6.85
N ILE A 85 22.65 2.50 -6.92
CA ILE A 85 23.97 2.43 -6.28
C ILE A 85 24.79 3.50 -7.02
N VAL A 86 24.82 4.72 -6.48
CA VAL A 86 25.86 5.68 -6.85
C VAL A 86 27.10 5.25 -6.07
N PRO A 87 28.13 4.66 -6.73
CA PRO A 87 29.42 4.51 -6.07
C PRO A 87 29.95 5.91 -5.71
N PRO A 88 30.60 6.09 -4.54
CA PRO A 88 31.04 7.40 -4.10
C PRO A 88 32.35 7.77 -4.81
N THR A 89 32.34 8.06 -6.11
CA THR A 89 33.50 8.68 -6.77
C THR A 89 33.11 9.52 -7.99
N LYS A 90 33.23 10.85 -7.80
CA LYS A 90 33.63 11.94 -8.72
C LYS A 90 33.06 11.99 -10.16
N SER A 91 32.28 13.06 -10.40
CA SER A 91 32.20 13.95 -11.58
C SER A 91 32.02 13.36 -12.99
N VAL A 92 30.98 13.84 -13.72
CA VAL A 92 30.90 14.21 -15.16
C VAL A 92 29.44 14.05 -15.68
N PRO A 93 28.97 14.88 -16.65
CA PRO A 93 27.64 15.52 -16.60
C PRO A 93 26.56 14.93 -17.52
N LEU A 94 25.37 15.50 -17.33
CA LEU A 94 24.10 15.36 -18.06
C LEU A 94 24.23 14.99 -19.56
N THR A 95 23.76 13.80 -19.94
CA THR A 95 23.31 13.50 -21.31
C THR A 95 22.07 12.60 -21.33
N ARG A 96 21.07 13.11 -22.06
CA ARG A 96 19.98 12.48 -22.84
C ARG A 96 19.39 11.15 -22.36
N ALA A 97 18.10 11.22 -22.00
CA ALA A 97 17.23 10.10 -21.71
C ALA A 97 17.15 9.10 -22.87
N GLU A 98 17.54 7.84 -22.61
CA GLU A 98 17.16 6.69 -23.42
C GLU A 98 16.16 5.83 -22.66
N ALA A 99 15.11 5.44 -23.39
CA ALA A 99 14.09 4.50 -22.98
C ALA A 99 14.71 3.11 -22.74
N GLY A 100 14.45 2.51 -21.58
CA GLY A 100 14.91 1.16 -21.27
C GLY A 100 14.11 0.55 -20.13
N GLY A 101 13.56 -0.64 -20.37
CA GLY A 101 12.53 -1.32 -19.59
C GLY A 101 12.80 -1.49 -18.09
N ILE A 102 11.70 -1.70 -17.36
CA ILE A 102 11.74 -1.93 -15.91
C ILE A 102 12.30 -3.34 -15.65
N PRO A 103 13.43 -3.50 -14.94
CA PRO A 103 13.98 -4.83 -14.63
C PRO A 103 13.12 -5.53 -13.57
N GLU A 104 12.88 -6.82 -13.80
CA GLU A 104 11.91 -7.69 -13.12
C GLU A 104 12.28 -8.11 -11.68
N ASN A 105 13.30 -7.50 -11.06
CA ASN A 105 13.76 -7.91 -9.72
C ASN A 105 13.96 -6.75 -8.74
N ARG A 106 12.95 -5.86 -8.63
CA ARG A 106 12.88 -4.90 -7.53
C ARG A 106 12.03 -5.48 -6.40
N ARG A 107 12.62 -5.61 -5.20
CA ARG A 107 11.83 -5.55 -3.96
C ARG A 107 11.28 -4.14 -3.86
N GLU A 108 10.17 -3.88 -4.55
CA GLU A 108 9.44 -2.62 -4.47
C GLU A 108 8.86 -2.49 -3.06
N PHE A 109 9.57 -1.77 -2.21
CA PHE A 109 9.04 -1.35 -0.94
C PHE A 109 8.21 -0.09 -1.20
N ALA A 110 6.88 -0.26 -1.26
CA ALA A 110 5.98 0.88 -1.09
C ALA A 110 6.14 1.39 0.35
N VAL A 111 6.93 2.44 0.52
CA VAL A 111 6.92 3.22 1.76
C VAL A 111 5.72 4.17 1.65
N LEU A 112 4.81 4.08 2.61
CA LEU A 112 3.66 4.97 2.72
C LEU A 112 4.13 6.26 3.39
N GLU A 113 4.37 7.29 2.59
CA GLU A 113 4.58 8.63 3.13
C GLU A 113 3.22 9.33 3.27
N PRO A 114 2.98 10.10 4.36
CA PRO A 114 1.81 10.95 4.48
C PRO A 114 1.79 11.96 3.34
N LEU A 115 0.61 12.22 2.80
CA LEU A 115 0.38 13.47 2.06
C LEU A 115 0.21 14.57 3.12
N GLY A 116 1.12 15.55 3.09
CA GLY A 116 1.24 16.61 4.09
C GLY A 116 0.00 17.47 4.26
#